data_AF-A0A9X6TJK3-F1
#
_entry.id   AF-A0A9X6TJK3-F1
#
_cell.length_a   1.000
_cell.length_b   1.000
_cell.length_c   1.000
_cell.angle_alpha   90.00
_cell.angle_beta   90.00
_cell.angle_gamma   90.00
#
_symmetry.space_group_name_H-M   'P 1'
#
loop_
_entity.id
_entity.type
_entity.pdbx_description
1 polymer ?
#
loop_
_entity_poly.entity_id
_entity_poly.type
_entity_poly.pdbx_seq_one_letter_code
_entity_poly.pdbx_strand_id
1 'polypeptide(L)' 'MREAIEEYIEQLQLSAVENRKRADKAYDDEDLGLAGYYKGQWSANEETAVKLTVILSKYKEEEQ' A
#
# COMPACT_ATOMS: atom_id res chain seq x y z
N MET A 1 3.86 10.62 -16.64
CA MET A 1 3.53 10.74 -15.19
C MET A 1 2.61 9.62 -14.74
N ARG A 2 1.60 9.27 -15.54
CA ARG A 2 0.69 8.15 -15.30
C ARG A 2 1.41 6.83 -14.97
N GLU A 3 2.30 6.37 -15.84
CA GLU A 3 3.03 5.10 -15.67
C GLU A 3 3.79 5.02 -14.34
N ALA A 4 4.47 6.09 -13.94
CA ALA A 4 5.21 6.12 -12.66
C ALA A 4 4.28 6.02 -11.44
N ILE A 5 3.07 6.59 -11.52
CA ILE A 5 2.06 6.47 -10.45
C ILE A 5 1.47 5.05 -10.44
N GLU A 6 1.26 4.44 -11.59
CA GLU A 6 0.79 3.05 -11.71
C GLU A 6 1.80 2.07 -11.12
N GLU A 7 3.09 2.21 -11.46
CA GLU A 7 4.17 1.41 -10.86
C GLU A 7 4.24 1.59 -9.34
N TYR A 8 4.11 2.83 -8.85
CA TYR A 8 4.10 3.09 -7.42
C TYR A 8 2.87 2.49 -6.71
N ILE A 9 1.69 2.50 -7.33
CA ILE A 9 0.50 1.83 -6.82
C ILE A 9 0.76 0.32 -6.67
N GLU A 10 1.37 -0.32 -7.67
CA GLU A 10 1.71 -1.75 -7.61
C GLU A 10 2.69 -2.05 -6.47
N GLN A 11 3.72 -1.23 -6.30
CA GLN A 11 4.68 -1.37 -5.20
C GLN A 11 4.00 -1.25 -3.82
N LEU A 12 3.09 -0.30 -3.66
CA LEU A 12 2.30 -0.13 -2.42
C LEU A 12 1.45 -1.37 -2.14
N GLN A 13 0.79 -1.93 -3.16
CA GLN A 13 -0.05 -3.12 -3.03
C GLN A 13 0.77 -4.37 -2.67
N LEU A 14 1.93 -4.57 -3.31
CA LEU A 14 2.84 -5.67 -2.97
C LEU A 14 3.35 -5.55 -1.53
N SER A 15 3.75 -4.35 -1.13
CA SER A 15 4.20 -4.06 0.24
C SER A 15 3.09 -4.26 1.27
N ALA A 16 1.85 -3.88 0.94
CA ALA A 16 0.66 -4.14 1.77
C ALA A 16 0.45 -5.64 2.03
N VAL A 17 0.50 -6.47 0.98
CA VAL A 17 0.36 -7.93 1.10
C VAL A 17 1.46 -8.54 1.96
N GLU A 18 2.70 -8.09 1.78
CA GLU A 18 3.84 -8.57 2.58
C GLU A 18 3.72 -8.15 4.05
N ASN A 19 3.36 -6.89 4.32
CA ASN A 19 3.16 -6.39 5.68
C ASN A 19 2.02 -7.12 6.39
N ARG A 20 0.93 -7.47 5.69
CA ARG A 20 -0.12 -8.32 6.26
C ARG A 20 0.42 -9.66 6.73
N LYS A 21 1.18 -10.38 5.90
CA LYS A 21 1.79 -11.67 6.27
C LYS A 21 2.73 -11.54 7.48
N ARG A 22 3.50 -10.45 7.54
CA ARG A 22 4.39 -10.17 8.68
C ARG A 22 3.63 -9.82 9.95
N ALA A 23 2.52 -9.10 9.83
CA ALA A 23 1.64 -8.81 10.97
C ALA A 23 1.05 -10.11 11.55
N ASP A 24 0.54 -10.99 10.68
CA ASP A 24 -0.01 -12.28 11.07
C ASP A 24 1.06 -13.14 11.77
N LYS A 25 2.27 -13.24 11.18
CA LYS A 25 3.38 -13.95 11.80
C LYS A 25 3.78 -13.38 13.17
N ALA A 26 3.93 -12.05 13.28
CA ALA A 26 4.30 -11.42 14.54
C ALA A 26 3.21 -11.60 15.61
N TYR A 27 1.94 -11.66 15.20
CA TYR A 27 0.83 -11.96 16.10
C TYR A 27 0.90 -13.40 16.61
N ASP A 28 1.16 -14.37 15.73
CA ASP A 28 1.35 -15.78 16.09
C ASP A 28 2.55 -15.99 17.03
N ASP A 29 3.59 -15.16 16.88
CA ASP A 29 4.78 -15.13 17.76
C ASP A 29 4.54 -14.33 19.07
N GLU A 30 3.31 -13.89 19.34
CA GLU A 30 2.89 -13.06 20.49
C GLU A 30 3.57 -11.68 20.60
N ASP A 31 4.28 -11.23 19.56
CA ASP A 31 4.82 -9.87 19.45
C ASP A 31 3.77 -8.89 18.92
N LEU A 32 2.85 -8.51 19.82
CA LEU A 32 1.74 -7.61 19.50
C LEU A 32 2.19 -6.21 19.04
N GLY A 33 3.37 -5.76 19.48
CA GLY A 33 3.93 -4.47 19.07
C GLY A 33 4.34 -4.48 17.61
N LEU A 34 5.08 -5.53 17.20
CA LEU A 34 5.50 -5.72 15.82
C LEU A 34 4.31 -6.05 14.90
N ALA A 35 3.35 -6.83 15.39
CA ALA A 35 2.10 -7.09 14.67
C ALA A 35 1.32 -5.79 14.39
N GLY A 36 1.18 -4.93 15.40
CA GLY A 36 0.55 -3.62 15.26
C GLY A 36 1.28 -2.70 14.27
N TYR A 37 2.62 -2.69 14.31
CA TYR A 37 3.45 -1.93 13.38
C TYR A 37 3.23 -2.35 11.92
N TYR A 38 3.31 -3.65 11.62
CA TYR A 38 3.09 -4.14 10.26
C TYR A 38 1.65 -3.96 9.80
N LYS A 39 0.67 -4.12 10.68
CA LYS A 39 -0.73 -3.83 10.37
C LYS A 39 -0.95 -2.36 10.02
N GLY A 40 -0.29 -1.44 10.73
CA GLY A 40 -0.33 -0.01 10.41
C GLY A 40 0.21 0.29 9.02
N GLN A 41 1.36 -0.29 8.67
CA GLN A 41 1.94 -0.13 7.33
C GLN A 41 1.07 -0.73 6.23
N TRP A 42 0.50 -1.91 6.46
CA TRP A 42 -0.43 -2.54 5.52
C TRP A 42 -1.61 -1.60 5.22
N SER A 43 -2.33 -1.14 6.25
CA SER A 43 -3.48 -0.24 6.09
C SER A 43 -3.11 1.07 5.37
N ALA A 44 -1.98 1.69 5.76
CA ALA A 44 -1.53 2.94 5.15
C ALA A 44 -1.21 2.78 3.65
N ASN A 45 -0.58 1.67 3.27
CA ASN A 45 -0.24 1.40 1.87
C ASN A 45 -1.48 1.13 1.03
N GLU A 46 -2.45 0.34 1.53
CA GLU A 46 -3.71 0.11 0.82
C GLU A 46 -4.50 1.41 0.62
N GLU A 47 -4.64 2.21 1.67
CA GLU A 47 -5.37 3.48 1.59
C GLU A 47 -4.69 4.46 0.60
N THR A 48 -3.35 4.49 0.60
CA THR A 48 -2.58 5.32 -0.32
C THR A 48 -2.75 4.87 -1.76
N ALA A 49 -2.67 3.56 -2.03
CA ALA A 49 -2.88 3.00 -3.36
C ALA A 49 -4.28 3.32 -3.90
N VAL A 50 -5.33 3.22 -3.08
CA VAL A 50 -6.70 3.58 -3.45
C VAL A 50 -6.80 5.07 -3.79
N LYS A 51 -6.26 5.95 -2.95
CA LYS A 51 -6.29 7.41 -3.19
C LYS A 51 -5.57 7.78 -4.49
N LEU A 52 -4.40 7.21 -4.75
CA LEU A 52 -3.67 7.44 -5.99
C LEU A 52 -4.44 6.93 -7.21
N THR A 53 -5.08 5.76 -7.12
CA THR A 53 -5.93 5.23 -8.18
C THR A 53 -7.08 6.20 -8.52
N VAL A 54 -7.74 6.76 -7.50
CA VAL A 54 -8.82 7.74 -7.67
C VAL A 54 -8.32 9.06 -8.27
N ILE A 55 -7.13 9.52 -7.88
CA ILE A 55 -6.51 10.71 -8.47
C ILE A 55 -6.20 10.45 -9.94
N LEU A 56 -5.59 9.30 -10.24
CA LEU A 56 -5.16 8.93 -11.58
C LEU A 56 -6.34 8.69 -12.54
N SER A 57 -7.47 8.17 -12.04
CA SER A 57 -8.70 8.03 -12.84
C SER A 57 -9.31 9.37 -13.26
N LYS A 58 -9.03 10.44 -12.50
CA LYS A 58 -9.50 11.80 -12.79
C LYS A 58 -8.46 12.63 -13.54
N TYR A 59 -7.21 12.18 -13.57
CA TYR A 59 -6.13 12.84 -14.26
C TYR A 59 -6.30 12.71 -15.78
N LYS A 60 -6.50 13.85 -16.44
CA LYS A 60 -6.39 13.98 -17.89
C LYS A 60 -4.96 14.41 -18.19
N GLU A 61 -4.24 13.64 -19.01
CA GLU A 61 -2.95 14.09 -19.53
C GLU A 61 -3.19 15.30 -20.43
N GLU A 62 -2.51 16.40 -20.16
CA GLU A 62 -2.46 17.53 -21.10
C GLU A 62 -1.67 17.06 -22.33
N GLU A 63 -2.28 17.12 -23.52
CA GLU A 63 -1.56 16.93 -24.77
C GLU A 63 -0.49 18.01 -24.88
N GLN A 64 0.78 17.59 -25.02
CA GLN A 64 1.92 18.48 -25.25
C GLN A 64 1.90 19.10 -26.64
#